data_AF-A0A7Y4RGE6-F1
#
_entry.id   AF-A0A7Y4RGE6-F1
#
_cell.length_a   1.000
_cell.length_b   1.000
_cell.length_c   1.000
_cell.angle_alpha   90.00
_cell.angle_beta   90.00
_cell.angle_gamma   90.00
#
_symmetry.space_group_name_H-M   'P 1'
#
loop_
_entity.id
_entity.type
_entity.pdbx_description
1 polymer ?
#
loop_
_entity_poly.entity_id
_entity_poly.type
_entity_poly.pdbx_seq_one_letter_code
_entity_poly.pdbx_strand_id
1 'polypeptide(L)' 'MIIDRSDVWAGQPHRPLETITVERPRCPSCGGVRLRKYRSIRDQGDGTALWWVECGDASCRRRFRVLLE' A
#
# COMPACT_ATOMS: atom_id res chain seq x y z
N MET A 1 44.36 -28.57 -14.91
CA MET A 1 43.07 -28.49 -14.19
C MET A 1 42.73 -27.00 -14.06
N ILE A 2 41.93 -26.48 -14.98
CA ILE A 2 41.47 -25.08 -14.97
C ILE A 2 39.97 -25.20 -14.76
N ILE A 3 39.46 -24.70 -13.64
CA ILE A 3 38.02 -24.65 -13.36
C ILE A 3 37.56 -23.25 -13.77
N ASP A 4 36.80 -23.20 -14.86
CA ASP A 4 36.11 -22.02 -15.37
C ASP A 4 34.97 -21.63 -14.39
N ARG A 5 34.96 -20.38 -13.92
CA ARG A 5 33.91 -19.81 -13.06
C ARG A 5 32.87 -19.06 -13.90
N SER A 6 32.32 -19.72 -14.90
CA SER A 6 31.01 -19.34 -15.44
C SER A 6 29.94 -19.99 -14.56
N ASP A 7 28.73 -19.43 -14.53
CA ASP A 7 27.53 -20.01 -13.91
C ASP A 7 27.30 -19.80 -12.40
N VAL A 8 27.06 -18.55 -11.97
CA VAL A 8 26.07 -18.30 -10.89
C VAL A 8 25.23 -17.06 -11.21
N TRP A 9 24.35 -17.17 -12.21
CA TRP A 9 23.14 -16.35 -12.27
C TRP A 9 21.94 -17.30 -12.30
N ALA A 10 21.70 -17.95 -11.16
CA ALA A 10 20.48 -18.72 -10.94
C ALA A 10 19.30 -17.74 -10.95
N GLY A 11 18.52 -17.76 -12.02
CA GLY A 11 17.27 -17.02 -12.14
C GLY A 11 16.38 -17.30 -10.93
N GLN A 12 16.11 -16.27 -10.14
CA GLN A 12 15.07 -16.37 -9.13
C GLN A 12 13.73 -16.58 -9.86
N PRO A 13 12.97 -17.64 -9.54
CA PRO A 13 11.65 -17.82 -10.12
C PRO A 13 10.79 -16.62 -9.69
N HIS A 14 10.32 -15.84 -10.66
CA HIS A 14 9.35 -14.78 -10.42
C HIS A 14 8.10 -15.44 -9.83
N ARG A 15 7.89 -15.27 -8.52
CA ARG A 15 6.65 -15.71 -7.89
C ARG A 15 5.50 -15.01 -8.61
N PRO A 16 4.45 -15.73 -9.04
CA PRO A 16 3.29 -15.09 -9.65
C PRO A 16 2.72 -14.07 -8.66
N LEU A 17 2.48 -12.85 -9.15
CA LEU A 17 1.86 -11.79 -8.36
C LEU A 17 0.40 -12.19 -8.08
N GLU A 18 0.02 -12.24 -6.82
CA GLU A 18 -1.36 -12.45 -6.41
C GLU A 18 -2.12 -11.11 -6.49
N THR A 19 -3.29 -11.12 -7.13
CA THR A 19 -4.18 -9.95 -7.18
C THR A 19 -5.26 -10.11 -6.12
N ILE A 20 -5.18 -9.29 -5.06
CA ILE A 20 -6.24 -9.21 -4.05
C ILE A 20 -7.11 -7.97 -4.30
N THR A 21 -8.42 -8.11 -4.07
CA THR A 21 -9.35 -6.98 -4.08
C THR A 21 -9.64 -6.56 -2.65
N VAL A 22 -9.25 -5.35 -2.29
CA VAL A 22 -9.58 -4.75 -0.99
C VAL A 22 -10.69 -3.73 -1.16
N GLU A 23 -11.64 -3.70 -0.22
CA GLU A 23 -12.69 -2.69 -0.22
C GLU A 23 -12.08 -1.29 -0.10
N ARG A 24 -12.46 -0.40 -1.00
CA ARG A 24 -11.95 0.97 -0.99
C ARG A 24 -12.56 1.72 0.22
N PRO A 25 -11.74 2.32 1.09
CA PRO A 25 -12.24 3.07 2.23
C PRO A 25 -13.11 4.24 1.79
N ARG A 26 -14.15 4.53 2.58
CA ARG A 26 -15.08 5.65 2.37
C ARG A 26 -14.85 6.74 3.40
N CYS A 27 -15.21 7.98 3.06
CA CYS A 27 -15.24 9.07 4.02
C CYS A 27 -16.30 8.78 5.10
N PRO A 28 -15.95 8.76 6.40
CA PRO A 28 -16.90 8.47 7.46
C PRO A 28 -17.97 9.57 7.65
N SER A 29 -17.75 10.76 7.09
CA SER A 29 -18.66 11.90 7.24
C SER A 29 -19.69 12.04 6.12
N CYS A 30 -19.33 11.71 4.88
CA CYS A 30 -20.21 11.88 3.72
C CYS A 30 -20.35 10.65 2.82
N GLY A 31 -19.68 9.53 3.15
CA GLY A 31 -19.68 8.31 2.33
C GLY A 31 -18.90 8.42 1.01
N GLY A 32 -18.30 9.56 0.71
CA GLY A 32 -17.53 9.79 -0.52
C GLY A 32 -16.29 8.90 -0.62
N VAL A 33 -16.03 8.38 -1.82
CA VAL A 33 -14.90 7.47 -2.13
C VAL A 33 -13.65 8.18 -2.64
N ARG A 34 -13.77 9.47 -2.99
CA ARG A 34 -12.62 10.28 -3.40
C ARG A 34 -11.82 10.63 -2.15
N LEU A 35 -10.73 9.90 -1.91
CA LEU A 35 -9.84 10.13 -0.77
C LEU A 35 -8.45 10.50 -1.27
N ARG A 36 -7.85 11.53 -0.67
CA ARG A 36 -6.49 12.00 -1.00
C ARG A 36 -5.58 11.73 0.18
N LYS A 37 -4.60 10.85 -0.01
CA LYS A 37 -3.54 10.61 0.97
C LYS A 37 -2.54 11.76 0.94
N TYR A 38 -2.23 12.33 2.10
CA TYR A 38 -1.23 13.41 2.22
C TYR A 38 -0.08 13.08 3.17
N ARG A 39 -0.18 12.00 3.95
CA ARG A 39 0.90 11.47 4.78
C ARG A 39 0.74 9.95 4.96
N SER A 40 1.84 9.24 5.16
CA SER A 40 1.82 7.82 5.52
C SER A 40 3.01 7.41 6.38
N ILE A 41 2.77 6.47 7.29
CA ILE A 41 3.78 5.60 7.90
C ILE A 41 3.58 4.22 7.28
N ARG A 42 4.67 3.57 6.85
CA ARG A 42 4.63 2.28 6.15
C ARG A 42 4.61 1.08 7.10
N ASP A 43 5.20 1.24 8.28
CA ASP A 43 5.27 0.22 9.32
C ASP A 43 5.38 0.95 10.66
N GLN A 44 4.50 0.61 11.61
CA GLN A 44 4.50 1.16 12.97
C GLN A 44 5.29 0.30 13.96
N GLY A 45 5.95 -0.77 13.49
CA GLY A 45 6.67 -1.75 14.32
C GLY A 45 5.84 -2.98 14.67
N ASP A 46 4.59 -3.03 14.20
CA ASP A 46 3.61 -4.10 14.40
C ASP A 46 3.12 -4.69 13.07
N GLY A 47 3.74 -4.32 11.94
CA GLY A 47 3.32 -4.74 10.60
C GLY A 47 2.19 -3.90 10.00
N THR A 48 1.64 -2.94 10.75
CA THR A 48 0.56 -2.07 10.26
C THR A 48 1.08 -0.81 9.58
N ALA A 49 0.34 -0.34 8.58
CA ALA A 49 0.57 0.96 7.94
C ALA A 49 -0.52 1.97 8.33
N LEU A 50 -0.13 3.23 8.50
CA LEU A 50 -1.05 4.31 8.86
C LEU A 50 -1.05 5.41 7.80
N TRP A 51 -2.21 5.72 7.24
CA TRP A 51 -2.38 6.77 6.24
C TRP A 51 -3.22 7.92 6.79
N TRP A 52 -2.78 9.15 6.53
CA TRP A 52 -3.63 10.33 6.73
C TRP A 52 -4.26 10.71 5.40
N VAL A 53 -5.58 10.83 5.43
CA VAL A 53 -6.40 11.03 4.25
C VAL A 53 -7.33 12.22 4.45
N GLU A 54 -7.60 12.92 3.35
CA GLU A 54 -8.58 13.98 3.25
C GLU A 54 -9.65 13.58 2.24
N CYS A 55 -10.91 13.79 2.58
CA CYS A 55 -12.00 13.62 1.63
C CYS A 55 -11.85 14.64 0.48
N GLY A 56 -11.85 14.12 -0.74
CA GLY A 56 -11.76 14.88 -1.98
C GLY A 56 -13.08 15.52 -2.42
N ASP A 57 -14.18 15.27 -1.69
CA ASP A 57 -15.42 16.01 -1.88
C ASP A 57 -15.24 17.45 -1.38
N ALA A 58 -15.54 18.42 -2.25
CA ALA A 58 -15.34 19.85 -1.99
C ALA A 58 -16.18 20.37 -0.82
N SER A 59 -17.37 19.79 -0.60
CA SER A 59 -18.26 20.16 0.50
C SER A 59 -17.86 19.52 1.83
N CYS A 60 -17.24 18.34 1.79
CA CYS A 60 -16.90 17.60 3.00
C CYS A 60 -15.49 17.91 3.54
N ARG A 61 -14.44 17.72 2.72
CA ARG A 61 -13.01 17.97 3.05
C ARG A 61 -12.51 17.39 4.39
N ARG A 62 -13.25 16.46 5.00
CA ARG A 62 -12.94 15.84 6.30
C ARG A 62 -11.58 15.14 6.25
N ARG A 63 -10.76 15.35 7.27
CA ARG A 63 -9.49 14.63 7.47
C ARG A 63 -9.66 13.51 8.49
N PHE A 64 -9.09 12.34 8.17
CA PHE A 64 -9.13 11.17 9.04
C PHE A 64 -7.93 10.25 8.77
N ARG A 65 -7.81 9.18 9.54
CA ARG A 65 -6.73 8.21 9.45
C ARG A 65 -7.28 6.86 8.99
N VAL A 66 -6.52 6.13 8.19
CA VAL A 66 -6.80 4.75 7.77
C VAL A 66 -5.66 3.88 8.27
N LEU A 67 -6.00 2.90 9.11
CA LEU A 67 -5.08 1.85 9.53
C LEU A 67 -5.21 0.69 8.53
N LEU A 68 -4.07 0.15 8.11
CA LEU A 68 -3.96 -0.99 7.21
C LEU A 68 -3.18 -2.08 7.96
N GLU A 69 -3.75 -3.27 8.01
CA GLU A 69 -3.19 -4.47 8.64
C GLU A 69 -2.80 -5.50 7.58
#